data_AF-A0A7S6VWQ7-F1
#
_entry.id   AF-A0A7S6VWQ7-F1
#
_cell.length_a   1.000
_cell.length_b   1.000
_cell.length_c   1.000
_cell.angle_alpha   90.00
_cell.angle_beta   90.00
_cell.angle_gamma   90.00
#
_symmetry.space_group_name_H-M   'P 1'
#
loop_
_entity.id
_entity.type
_entity.pdbx_description
1 polymer ?
#
loop_
_entity_poly.entity_id
_entity_poly.type
_entity_poly.pdbx_seq_one_letter_code
_entity_poly.pdbx_strand_id
1 'polypeptide(L)' 'MKISGLIALFTALVMTGCASTVTTYDSRGQVIGSCKAERGFVIGGGAHCSGHANQEGRTN' A
#
# COMPACT_ATOMS: atom_id res chain seq x y z
N MET A 1 -16.23 18.06 28.91
CA MET A 1 -15.99 16.65 28.55
C MET A 1 -16.49 16.24 27.14
N LYS A 2 -17.21 17.07 26.38
CA LYS A 2 -17.81 16.64 25.09
C LYS A 2 -16.94 16.86 23.83
N ILE A 3 -16.08 17.88 23.82
CA ILE A 3 -15.29 18.26 22.62
C ILE A 3 -13.98 17.49 22.50
N SER A 4 -13.31 17.21 23.64
CA SER A 4 -12.04 16.48 23.67
C SER A 4 -12.15 15.06 23.09
N GLY A 5 -13.27 14.36 23.35
CA GLY A 5 -13.51 13.03 22.78
C GLY A 5 -13.68 13.03 21.25
N LEU A 6 -14.30 14.08 20.69
CA LEU A 6 -14.45 14.25 19.25
C LEU A 6 -13.11 14.51 18.56
N ILE A 7 -12.27 15.33 19.17
CA ILE A 7 -10.92 15.61 18.66
C ILE A 7 -10.07 14.34 18.67
N ALA A 8 -10.11 13.58 19.77
CA ALA A 8 -9.39 12.31 19.88
C ALA A 8 -9.81 11.29 18.80
N LEU A 9 -11.11 11.17 18.53
CA LEU A 9 -11.63 10.29 17.48
C LEU A 9 -11.19 10.71 16.07
N PHE A 10 -11.22 12.02 15.79
CA PHE A 10 -10.74 12.56 14.52
C PHE A 10 -9.24 12.30 14.34
N THR A 11 -8.43 12.54 15.37
CA THR A 11 -6.99 12.27 15.31
C THR A 11 -6.68 10.78 15.12
N ALA A 12 -7.46 9.88 15.74
CA ALA A 12 -7.31 8.44 15.56
C ALA A 12 -7.63 8.01 14.11
N LEU A 13 -8.66 8.59 13.49
CA LEU A 13 -9.01 8.31 12.09
C LEU A 13 -7.94 8.82 11.12
N VAL A 14 -7.43 10.05 11.31
CA VAL A 14 -6.43 10.65 10.42
C VAL A 14 -5.08 9.94 10.50
N MET A 15 -4.70 9.42 11.67
CA MET A 15 -3.41 8.75 11.89
C MET A 15 -3.35 7.30 11.37
N THR A 16 -4.42 6.76 10.78
CA THR A 16 -4.46 5.36 10.31
C THR A 16 -3.97 5.16 8.87
N GLY A 17 -3.45 6.20 8.22
CA GLY A 17 -3.05 6.17 6.80
C GLY A 17 -1.62 5.73 6.49
N CYS A 18 -1.07 4.68 7.12
CA CYS A 18 0.21 4.11 6.65
C CYS A 18 -0.06 3.00 5.62
N ALA A 19 -0.17 3.39 4.34
CA ALA A 19 -0.16 2.46 3.23
C ALA A 19 1.29 2.25 2.74
N SER A 20 1.89 1.09 3.03
CA SER A 20 3.21 0.75 2.51
C SER A 20 3.08 0.22 1.09
N THR A 21 3.80 0.80 0.13
CA THR A 21 3.81 0.32 -1.27
C THR A 21 5.21 -0.14 -1.63
N VAL A 22 5.32 -1.34 -2.18
CA VAL A 22 6.56 -1.90 -2.74
C VAL A 22 6.37 -1.96 -4.25
N THR A 23 7.25 -1.30 -5.01
CA THR A 23 7.25 -1.37 -6.47
C THR A 23 8.52 -2.07 -6.92
N THR A 24 8.35 -3.09 -7.76
CA THR A 24 9.44 -3.90 -8.28
C THR A 24 9.77 -3.40 -9.69
N TYR A 25 11.06 -3.16 -9.92
CA TYR A 25 11.59 -2.72 -11.20
C TYR A 25 12.53 -3.78 -11.78
N ASP A 26 12.61 -3.85 -13.10
CA ASP A 26 13.64 -4.63 -13.79
C ASP A 26 14.98 -3.88 -13.89
N SER A 27 15.98 -4.50 -14.53
CA SER A 27 17.31 -3.92 -14.75
C SER A 27 17.34 -2.70 -15.68
N ARG A 28 16.25 -2.41 -16.38
CA ARG A 28 16.06 -1.23 -17.26
C ARG A 28 15.27 -0.12 -16.56
N GLY A 29 14.81 -0.35 -15.33
CA GLY A 29 13.98 0.59 -14.58
C GLY A 29 12.49 0.53 -14.94
N GLN A 30 12.02 -0.51 -15.62
CA GLN A 30 10.58 -0.68 -15.90
C GLN A 30 9.87 -1.34 -14.73
N VAL A 31 8.65 -0.87 -14.42
CA VAL A 31 7.81 -1.47 -13.37
C VAL A 31 7.28 -2.82 -13.84
N ILE A 32 7.63 -3.88 -13.11
CA ILE A 32 7.15 -5.25 -13.39
C ILE A 32 6.10 -5.73 -12.39
N GLY A 33 5.97 -5.05 -11.25
CA GLY A 33 4.97 -5.36 -10.25
C GLY A 33 4.91 -4.34 -9.14
N SER A 34 3.83 -4.38 -8.38
CA SER A 34 3.58 -3.52 -7.24
C SER A 34 2.79 -4.31 -6.19
N CYS A 35 3.11 -4.11 -4.93
CA CYS A 35 2.28 -4.55 -3.83
C CYS A 35 1.98 -3.41 -2.87
N LYS A 36 0.70 -3.17 -2.62
CA LYS A 36 0.21 -2.11 -1.76
C LYS A 36 -0.43 -2.73 -0.52
N ALA A 37 0.15 -2.47 0.63
CA ALA A 37 -0.43 -2.82 1.92
C ALA A 37 -1.38 -1.71 2.35
N GLU A 38 -2.66 -2.02 2.49
CA GLU A 38 -3.68 -1.12 3.01
C GLU A 38 -4.00 -1.53 4.44
N ARG A 39 -3.74 -0.63 5.40
CA ARG A 39 -4.20 -0.78 6.79
C ARG A 39 -5.50 -0.03 6.96
N GLY A 40 -6.62 -0.74 6.90
CA GLY A 40 -7.92 -0.20 7.30
C GLY A 40 -8.07 -0.22 8.82
N PHE A 41 -8.58 0.87 9.40
CA PHE A 41 -8.85 1.01 10.85
C PHE A 41 -9.88 0.00 11.40
N VAL A 42 -10.70 -0.62 10.53
CA VAL A 42 -11.88 -1.40 10.95
C VAL A 42 -11.98 -2.78 10.27
N ILE A 43 -11.39 -2.97 9.09
CA ILE A 43 -11.48 -4.21 8.30
C ILE A 43 -10.04 -4.63 8.04
N GLY A 44 -9.66 -5.81 8.55
CA GLY A 44 -8.27 -6.25 8.68
C GLY A 44 -7.35 -5.88 7.51
N GLY A 45 -6.15 -5.44 7.84
CA GLY A 45 -5.17 -5.00 6.85
C GLY A 45 -4.91 -6.06 5.78
N GLY A 46 -4.94 -5.63 4.52
CA GLY A 46 -4.74 -6.48 3.36
C GLY A 46 -3.59 -5.97 2.50
N ALA A 47 -2.94 -6.87 1.77
CA ALA A 47 -1.96 -6.51 0.75
C ALA A 47 -2.55 -6.86 -0.62
N HIS A 48 -2.64 -5.87 -1.50
CA HIS A 48 -3.00 -6.08 -2.89
C HIS A 48 -1.73 -6.05 -3.74
N CYS A 49 -1.36 -7.20 -4.33
CA CYS A 49 -0.21 -7.30 -5.22
C CYS A 49 -0.65 -7.55 -6.65
N SER A 50 -0.01 -6.87 -7.60
CA SER A 50 -0.12 -7.09 -9.04
C SER A 50 1.26 -7.15 -9.67
N GLY A 51 1.45 -7.96 -10.71
CA GLY A 51 2.75 -8.05 -11.38
C GLY A 51 2.75 -9.02 -12.54
N HIS A 52 3.68 -8.81 -13.46
CA HIS A 52 3.88 -9.62 -14.66
C HIS A 52 5.39 -9.85 -14.87
N ALA A 53 5.75 -10.97 -15.50
CA ALA A 53 7.14 -11.23 -15.86
C ALA A 53 7.53 -10.35 -17.05
N ASN A 54 8.62 -9.57 -16.93
CA ASN A 54 9.21 -8.96 -18.11
C ASN A 54 9.92 -10.06 -18.92
N GLN A 55 9.40 -10.35 -20.11
CA GLN A 55 9.91 -11.39 -21.01
C GLN A 55 10.89 -10.85 -22.05
N GLU A 56 11.29 -9.57 -22.00
CA GLU A 56 12.24 -8.97 -22.92
C GLU A 56 13.62 -9.66 -22.96
N GLY A 57 13.93 -10.57 -22.03
CA GLY A 57 15.14 -11.42 -22.04
C GLY A 57 14.92 -12.89 -22.41
N ARG A 58 13.67 -13.33 -22.69
CA ARG A 58 13.36 -14.72 -23.06
C ARG A 58 13.38 -14.90 -24.59
N THR A 59 14.45 -14.45 -25.22
CA THR A 59 14.79 -14.84 -26.59
C THR A 59 15.89 -15.88 -26.51
N ASN A 60 15.51 -17.15 -26.72
CA ASN A 60 16.43 -18.21 -27.15
C ASN A 60 15.88 -18.73 -28.47
#